data_AF-A0A1S3IDY1-F1
#
_entry.id   AF-A0A1S3IDY1-F1
#
_cell.length_a   1.000
_cell.length_b   1.000
_cell.length_c   1.000
_cell.angle_alpha   90.00
_cell.angle_beta   90.00
_cell.angle_gamma   90.00
#
_symmetry.space_group_name_H-M   'P 1'
#
loop_
_entity.id
_entity.type
_entity.pdbx_description
1 polymer ?
#
loop_
_entity_poly.entity_id
_entity_poly.type
_entity_poly.pdbx_seq_one_letter_code
_entity_poly.pdbx_strand_id
1 'polypeptide(L)'
;NYGASGMEAFTAIAKKAGLCIATAEKVKNNADYESYNTVIRNLKETPNARVVVCFCEGMTVKGLLNATTRLNAVGEFLFIGSDGWAVRPDVVKDLEEAAAGGMSIRLHSPPLRAFDQHYFNLSPFEPNRNPWFQDFWQEKFQCYINGDNRDKRFSAPCTGSGEEDLSINYVQDAKLGFVVNAIYTMAHALHNIHQLVCNGRPGVCPGFLPVNGSIFLSHLINVSFTNYANESLYFDQNGDPPGR
;
A
#
# COMPACT_ATOMS: atom_id res chain seq x y z
N ASN A 1 5.77 -4.40 13.50
CA ASN A 1 4.77 -4.10 14.55
C ASN A 1 3.34 -4.30 14.06
N TYR A 2 3.02 -3.90 12.83
CA TYR A 2 1.69 -4.06 12.20
C TYR A 2 0.95 -5.36 12.56
N GLY A 3 1.48 -6.53 12.19
CA GLY A 3 0.80 -7.80 12.45
C GLY A 3 0.66 -8.15 13.93
N ALA A 4 1.64 -7.76 14.76
CA ALA A 4 1.59 -8.03 16.20
C ALA A 4 0.52 -7.18 16.90
N SER A 5 0.53 -5.87 16.70
CA SER A 5 -0.48 -4.97 17.27
C SER A 5 -1.89 -5.25 16.74
N GLY A 6 -2.01 -5.56 15.44
CA GLY A 6 -3.30 -5.94 14.84
C GLY A 6 -3.86 -7.24 15.45
N MET A 7 -3.02 -8.26 15.61
CA MET A 7 -3.43 -9.53 16.21
C MET A 7 -3.77 -9.39 17.71
N GLU A 8 -3.04 -8.55 18.44
CA GLU A 8 -3.34 -8.25 19.85
C GLU A 8 -4.71 -7.58 20.00
N ALA A 9 -4.96 -6.52 19.22
CA ALA A 9 -6.25 -5.82 19.22
C ALA A 9 -7.40 -6.75 18.79
N PHE A 10 -7.20 -7.53 17.73
CA PHE A 10 -8.18 -8.51 17.27
C PHE A 10 -8.49 -9.55 18.35
N THR A 11 -7.47 -10.11 19.01
CA THR A 11 -7.65 -11.11 20.06
C THR A 11 -8.47 -10.56 21.22
N ALA A 12 -8.21 -9.32 21.63
CA ALA A 12 -8.96 -8.66 22.70
C ALA A 12 -10.44 -8.46 22.33
N ILE A 13 -10.74 -8.05 21.08
CA ILE A 13 -12.10 -7.83 20.60
C ILE A 13 -12.83 -9.15 20.37
N ALA A 14 -12.19 -10.12 19.73
CA ALA A 14 -12.73 -11.45 19.47
C ALA A 14 -13.17 -12.14 20.77
N LYS A 15 -12.33 -12.07 21.82
CA LYS A 15 -12.66 -12.62 23.14
C LYS A 15 -13.90 -11.94 23.76
N LYS A 16 -14.04 -10.62 23.63
CA LYS A 16 -15.24 -9.88 24.09
C LYS A 16 -16.49 -10.25 23.30
N ALA A 17 -16.34 -10.60 22.02
CA ALA A 17 -17.43 -11.07 21.17
C ALA A 17 -17.75 -12.57 21.34
N GLY A 18 -17.04 -13.29 22.23
CA GLY A 18 -17.25 -14.72 22.46
C GLY A 18 -16.66 -15.63 21.38
N LEU A 19 -15.73 -15.13 20.56
CA LEU A 19 -15.03 -15.91 19.54
C LEU A 19 -13.78 -16.57 20.13
N CYS A 20 -13.59 -17.87 19.82
CA CYS A 20 -12.40 -18.63 20.20
C CYS A 20 -11.32 -18.55 19.11
N ILE A 21 -10.06 -18.50 19.53
CA ILE A 21 -8.89 -18.58 18.63
C ILE A 21 -8.24 -19.95 18.86
N ALA A 22 -8.18 -20.77 17.82
CA ALA A 22 -7.68 -22.15 17.91
C ALA A 22 -6.16 -22.21 18.09
N THR A 23 -5.43 -21.51 17.23
CA THR A 23 -3.98 -21.31 17.33
C THR A 23 -3.61 -19.92 16.80
N ALA A 24 -2.46 -19.40 17.23
CA ALA A 24 -1.91 -18.12 16.80
C ALA A 24 -0.47 -18.30 16.34
N GLU A 25 -0.28 -18.28 15.02
CA GLU A 25 1.03 -18.47 14.38
C GLU A 25 1.68 -17.13 14.02
N LYS A 26 3.01 -17.13 13.93
CA LYS A 26 3.81 -15.94 13.59
C LYS A 26 4.85 -16.32 12.55
N VAL A 27 4.98 -15.53 11.50
CA VAL A 27 6.01 -15.73 10.47
C VAL A 27 6.53 -14.37 10.00
N LYS A 28 7.83 -14.30 9.70
CA LYS A 28 8.46 -13.10 9.16
C LYS A 28 8.18 -13.01 7.65
N ASN A 29 8.06 -11.80 7.11
CA ASN A 29 7.81 -11.60 5.68
C ASN A 29 8.93 -12.17 4.79
N ASN A 30 10.17 -12.14 5.26
CA ASN A 30 11.36 -12.69 4.59
C ASN A 30 11.75 -14.09 5.07
N ALA A 31 10.84 -14.81 5.73
CA ALA A 31 11.08 -16.18 6.17
C ALA A 31 11.27 -17.13 4.96
N ASP A 32 11.96 -18.24 5.21
CA ASP A 32 12.14 -19.29 4.21
C ASP A 32 10.85 -20.09 3.97
N TYR A 33 10.86 -20.92 2.92
CA TYR A 33 9.71 -21.73 2.55
C TYR A 33 9.28 -22.71 3.64
N GLU A 34 10.23 -23.21 4.43
CA GLU A 34 9.92 -24.19 5.48
C GLU A 34 9.24 -23.57 6.70
N SER A 35 9.55 -22.31 7.02
CA SER A 35 8.80 -21.56 8.03
C SER A 35 7.32 -21.42 7.65
N TYR A 36 7.02 -21.10 6.38
CA TYR A 36 5.63 -21.04 5.92
C TYR A 36 4.96 -22.42 5.90
N ASN A 37 5.69 -23.48 5.52
CA ASN A 37 5.18 -24.85 5.57
C ASN A 37 4.81 -25.25 7.01
N THR A 38 5.65 -24.88 7.98
CA THR A 38 5.43 -25.13 9.41
C THR A 38 4.14 -24.47 9.89
N VAL A 39 3.89 -23.21 9.51
CA VAL A 39 2.63 -22.53 9.84
C VAL A 39 1.42 -23.31 9.31
N ILE A 40 1.43 -23.72 8.05
CA ILE A 40 0.31 -24.49 7.49
C ILE A 40 0.13 -25.84 8.19
N ARG A 41 1.22 -26.54 8.54
CA ARG A 41 1.12 -27.80 9.31
C ARG A 41 0.51 -27.57 10.69
N ASN A 42 0.93 -26.54 11.41
CA ASN A 42 0.38 -26.18 12.73
C ASN A 42 -1.12 -25.85 12.62
N LEU A 43 -1.54 -25.12 11.58
CA LEU A 43 -2.97 -24.82 11.35
C LEU A 43 -3.78 -26.11 11.12
N LYS A 44 -3.21 -27.10 10.40
CA LYS A 44 -3.85 -28.40 10.14
C LYS A 44 -4.04 -29.25 11.40
N GLU A 45 -3.33 -28.98 12.50
CA GLU A 45 -3.56 -29.66 13.78
C GLU A 45 -4.93 -29.33 14.40
N THR A 46 -5.58 -28.27 13.92
CA THR A 46 -6.91 -27.82 14.37
C THR A 46 -7.97 -27.96 13.27
N PRO A 47 -8.43 -29.18 12.91
CA PRO A 47 -9.26 -29.42 11.73
C PRO A 47 -10.65 -28.76 11.78
N ASN A 48 -11.13 -28.41 12.97
CA ASN A 48 -12.40 -27.69 13.16
C ASN A 48 -12.28 -26.19 12.85
N ALA A 49 -11.06 -25.63 12.85
CA ALA A 49 -10.80 -24.23 12.52
C ALA A 49 -10.48 -24.10 11.03
N ARG A 50 -11.49 -23.74 10.23
CA ARG A 50 -11.37 -23.59 8.78
C ARG A 50 -11.04 -22.16 8.33
N VAL A 51 -11.20 -21.17 9.21
CA VAL A 51 -10.97 -19.75 8.89
C VAL A 51 -9.64 -19.30 9.48
N VAL A 52 -8.79 -18.66 8.65
CA VAL A 52 -7.49 -18.12 9.06
C VAL A 52 -7.52 -16.60 8.90
N VAL A 53 -7.53 -15.88 10.03
CA VAL A 53 -7.44 -14.41 10.03
C VAL A 53 -5.97 -13.99 10.03
N CYS A 54 -5.54 -13.31 8.97
CA CYS A 54 -4.14 -12.94 8.73
C CYS A 54 -3.97 -11.42 8.80
N PHE A 55 -3.41 -10.94 9.91
CA PHE A 55 -2.86 -9.58 9.99
C PHE A 55 -1.44 -9.57 9.43
N CYS A 56 -1.37 -9.59 8.10
CA CYS A 56 -0.18 -9.97 7.35
C CYS A 56 0.09 -8.99 6.21
N GLU A 57 1.37 -8.80 5.88
CA GLU A 57 1.75 -8.09 4.66
C GLU A 57 1.48 -8.96 3.43
N GLY A 58 1.32 -8.34 2.25
CA GLY A 58 0.98 -9.06 1.02
C GLY A 58 1.91 -10.22 0.69
N MET A 59 3.23 -10.05 0.87
CA MET A 59 4.20 -11.13 0.59
C MET A 59 4.10 -12.29 1.59
N THR A 60 3.69 -12.01 2.83
CA THR A 60 3.40 -13.06 3.82
C THR A 60 2.18 -13.87 3.41
N VAL A 61 1.12 -13.21 2.93
CA VAL A 61 -0.07 -13.91 2.39
C VAL A 61 0.34 -14.77 1.18
N LYS A 62 1.13 -14.23 0.25
CA LYS A 62 1.65 -14.99 -0.90
C LYS A 62 2.47 -16.21 -0.46
N GLY A 63 3.30 -16.06 0.57
CA GLY A 63 4.09 -17.16 1.16
C GLY A 63 3.22 -18.26 1.75
N LEU A 64 2.14 -17.89 2.45
CA LEU A 64 1.16 -18.83 3.01
C LEU A 64 0.38 -19.55 1.92
N LEU A 65 -0.13 -18.84 0.91
CA LEU A 65 -0.84 -19.44 -0.23
C LEU A 65 0.05 -20.44 -0.97
N ASN A 66 1.31 -20.07 -1.21
CA ASN A 66 2.31 -20.99 -1.78
C ASN A 66 2.52 -22.24 -0.92
N ALA A 67 2.59 -22.10 0.41
CA ALA A 67 2.73 -23.24 1.32
C ALA A 67 1.48 -24.13 1.32
N THR A 68 0.29 -23.53 1.26
CA THR A 68 -0.98 -24.25 1.11
C THR A 68 -0.99 -25.10 -0.16
N THR A 69 -0.53 -24.55 -1.30
CA THR A 69 -0.38 -25.32 -2.55
C THR A 69 0.64 -26.45 -2.40
N ARG A 70 1.85 -26.17 -1.88
CA ARG A 70 2.90 -27.20 -1.70
C ARG A 70 2.49 -28.36 -0.79
N LEU A 71 1.64 -28.10 0.20
CA LEU A 71 1.20 -29.09 1.17
C LEU A 71 -0.16 -29.70 0.83
N ASN A 72 -0.64 -29.51 -0.40
CA ASN A 72 -1.92 -30.02 -0.89
C ASN A 72 -3.10 -29.68 0.03
N ALA A 73 -3.10 -28.45 0.57
CA ALA A 73 -4.13 -27.95 1.49
C ALA A 73 -5.06 -26.92 0.84
N VAL A 74 -5.08 -26.85 -0.50
CA VAL A 74 -5.97 -25.97 -1.26
C VAL A 74 -7.42 -26.30 -0.94
N GLY A 75 -8.22 -25.28 -0.61
CA GLY A 75 -9.60 -25.43 -0.19
C GLY A 75 -9.81 -25.91 1.24
N GLU A 76 -8.74 -26.22 2.01
CA GLU A 76 -8.87 -26.59 3.42
C GLU A 76 -9.09 -25.38 4.35
N PHE A 77 -8.64 -24.19 3.93
CA PHE A 77 -8.70 -22.95 4.71
C PHE A 77 -9.32 -21.79 3.92
N LEU A 78 -10.12 -20.99 4.61
CA LEU A 78 -10.62 -19.70 4.15
C LEU A 78 -9.77 -18.58 4.76
N PHE A 79 -8.97 -17.90 3.94
CA PHE A 79 -8.13 -16.79 4.41
C PHE A 79 -8.93 -15.48 4.49
N ILE A 80 -8.85 -14.80 5.63
CA ILE A 80 -9.32 -13.44 5.83
C ILE A 80 -8.09 -12.55 6.04
N GLY A 81 -7.68 -11.82 5.01
CA GLY A 81 -6.51 -10.95 5.03
C GLY A 81 -6.83 -9.51 5.48
N SER A 82 -5.90 -8.89 6.19
CA SER A 82 -5.90 -7.45 6.42
C SER A 82 -5.57 -6.66 5.14
N ASP A 83 -5.39 -5.34 5.23
CA ASP A 83 -5.14 -4.44 4.08
C ASP A 83 -3.79 -4.67 3.35
N GLY A 84 -2.98 -5.60 3.84
CA GLY A 84 -1.75 -6.03 3.18
C GLY A 84 -1.99 -6.84 1.90
N TRP A 85 -3.13 -7.54 1.81
CA TRP A 85 -3.58 -8.21 0.57
C TRP A 85 -4.54 -7.30 -0.21
N ALA A 86 -5.63 -6.83 0.42
CA ALA A 86 -6.60 -5.90 -0.18
C ALA A 86 -6.96 -6.26 -1.64
N VAL A 87 -6.52 -5.43 -2.59
CA VAL A 87 -6.77 -5.60 -4.04
C VAL A 87 -5.48 -5.85 -4.83
N ARG A 88 -4.43 -6.38 -4.17
CA ARG A 88 -3.10 -6.60 -4.75
C ARG A 88 -3.06 -7.87 -5.64
N PRO A 89 -2.98 -7.75 -6.98
CA PRO A 89 -2.96 -8.92 -7.86
C PRO A 89 -1.64 -9.69 -7.74
N ASP A 90 -0.53 -9.02 -7.45
CA ASP A 90 0.81 -9.63 -7.29
C ASP A 90 0.88 -10.66 -6.15
N VAL A 91 0.00 -10.53 -5.14
CA VAL A 91 -0.10 -11.45 -4.00
C VAL A 91 -0.68 -12.80 -4.41
N VAL A 92 -1.65 -12.81 -5.33
CA VAL A 92 -2.41 -14.00 -5.73
C VAL A 92 -2.03 -14.56 -7.08
N LYS A 93 -1.27 -13.81 -7.89
CA LYS A 93 -0.81 -14.24 -9.20
C LYS A 93 -0.18 -15.63 -9.12
N ASP A 94 -0.68 -16.54 -9.94
CA ASP A 94 -0.31 -17.96 -10.05
C ASP A 94 -0.72 -18.84 -8.84
N LEU A 95 -1.57 -18.31 -7.94
CA LEU A 95 -2.07 -18.95 -6.72
C LEU A 95 -3.57 -18.76 -6.54
N GLU A 96 -4.30 -18.50 -7.64
CA GLU A 96 -5.71 -18.12 -7.63
C GLU A 96 -6.59 -19.21 -7.01
N GLU A 97 -6.29 -20.49 -7.26
CA GLU A 97 -7.01 -21.62 -6.66
C GLU A 97 -6.82 -21.68 -5.13
N ALA A 98 -5.62 -21.41 -4.64
CA ALA A 98 -5.33 -21.38 -3.20
C ALA A 98 -5.97 -20.16 -2.51
N ALA A 99 -6.13 -19.05 -3.23
CA ALA A 99 -6.75 -17.83 -2.73
C ALA A 99 -8.28 -17.83 -2.85
N ALA A 100 -8.86 -18.78 -3.60
CA ALA A 100 -10.28 -18.80 -3.92
C ALA A 100 -11.16 -18.81 -2.67
N GLY A 101 -12.19 -17.95 -2.66
CA GLY A 101 -13.08 -17.74 -1.52
C GLY A 101 -12.51 -16.83 -0.42
N GLY A 102 -11.21 -16.51 -0.45
CA GLY A 102 -10.60 -15.62 0.52
C GLY A 102 -11.22 -14.22 0.52
N MET A 103 -11.24 -13.60 1.69
CA MET A 103 -11.73 -12.25 1.90
C MET A 103 -10.58 -11.35 2.34
N SER A 104 -10.62 -10.08 1.95
CA SER A 104 -9.68 -9.10 2.48
C SER A 104 -10.33 -7.74 2.67
N ILE A 105 -9.78 -6.95 3.59
CA ILE A 105 -10.22 -5.60 3.87
C ILE A 105 -9.38 -4.64 3.04
N ARG A 106 -10.02 -3.63 2.44
CA ARG A 106 -9.32 -2.50 1.82
C ARG A 106 -9.78 -1.21 2.49
N LEU A 107 -8.85 -0.28 2.64
CA LEU A 107 -9.19 1.09 3.03
C LEU A 107 -9.91 1.77 1.86
N HIS A 108 -10.95 2.54 2.14
CA HIS A 108 -11.65 3.28 1.09
C HIS A 108 -10.75 4.38 0.51
N SER A 109 -10.45 4.28 -0.78
CA SER A 109 -9.70 5.29 -1.54
C SER A 109 -10.20 5.32 -2.99
N PRO A 110 -11.04 6.31 -3.36
CA PRO A 110 -11.53 6.44 -4.74
C PRO A 110 -10.40 6.73 -5.73
N PRO A 111 -10.51 6.28 -7.00
CA PRO A 111 -9.50 6.55 -8.01
C PRO A 111 -9.33 8.04 -8.30
N LEU A 112 -8.08 8.49 -8.42
CA LEU A 112 -7.72 9.87 -8.75
C LEU A 112 -7.45 10.03 -10.25
N ARG A 113 -8.47 10.42 -11.02
CA ARG A 113 -8.38 10.55 -12.49
C ARG A 113 -7.33 11.54 -12.98
N ALA A 114 -7.11 12.62 -12.23
CA ALA A 114 -6.09 13.61 -12.59
C ALA A 114 -4.67 13.02 -12.52
N PHE A 115 -4.43 12.08 -11.61
CA PHE A 115 -3.17 11.35 -11.54
C PHE A 115 -3.03 10.40 -12.74
N ASP A 116 -4.09 9.67 -13.10
CA ASP A 116 -4.07 8.77 -14.26
C ASP A 116 -3.71 9.53 -15.53
N GLN A 117 -4.36 10.67 -15.78
CA GLN A 117 -4.07 11.51 -16.93
C GLN A 117 -2.63 12.03 -16.94
N HIS A 118 -2.08 12.38 -15.78
CA HIS A 118 -0.67 12.77 -15.70
C HIS A 118 0.25 11.58 -15.97
N TYR A 119 -0.01 10.44 -15.33
CA TYR A 119 0.80 9.23 -15.39
C TYR A 119 0.86 8.63 -16.80
N PHE A 120 -0.28 8.57 -17.50
CA PHE A 120 -0.34 8.01 -18.86
C PHE A 120 0.39 8.85 -19.91
N ASN A 121 0.63 10.13 -19.63
CA ASN A 121 1.36 11.03 -20.53
C ASN A 121 2.87 11.05 -20.27
N LEU A 122 3.37 10.25 -19.31
CA LEU A 122 4.81 10.15 -19.06
C LEU A 122 5.50 9.34 -20.15
N SER A 123 6.67 9.82 -20.59
CA SER A 123 7.51 9.18 -21.60
C SER A 123 8.93 8.93 -21.05
N PRO A 124 9.57 7.79 -21.36
CA PRO A 124 10.92 7.48 -20.87
C PRO A 124 12.02 8.33 -21.54
N PHE A 125 11.69 9.00 -22.64
CA PHE A 125 12.61 9.83 -23.43
C PHE A 125 12.51 11.32 -23.13
N GLU A 126 11.46 11.73 -22.42
CA GLU A 126 11.31 13.11 -21.96
C GLU A 126 12.11 13.34 -20.68
N PRO A 127 12.59 14.57 -20.42
CA PRO A 127 13.25 14.91 -19.16
C PRO A 127 12.34 14.61 -17.97
N ASN A 128 12.70 13.58 -17.20
CA ASN A 128 11.99 13.20 -15.99
C ASN A 128 12.85 13.47 -14.76
N ARG A 129 12.25 14.08 -13.72
CA ARG A 129 12.91 14.30 -12.43
C ARG A 129 13.09 13.01 -11.63
N ASN A 130 12.33 11.96 -11.97
CA ASN A 130 12.40 10.66 -11.32
C ASN A 130 13.56 9.85 -11.93
N PRO A 131 14.65 9.61 -11.18
CA PRO A 131 15.82 8.89 -11.69
C PRO A 131 15.53 7.41 -11.98
N TRP A 132 14.46 6.83 -11.41
CA TRP A 132 14.10 5.42 -11.60
C TRP A 132 13.09 5.20 -12.72
N PHE A 133 12.61 6.26 -13.39
CA PHE A 133 11.52 6.12 -14.36
C PHE A 133 11.93 5.33 -15.60
N GLN A 134 13.18 5.51 -16.06
CA GLN A 134 13.73 4.73 -17.18
C GLN A 134 13.91 3.26 -16.82
N ASP A 135 14.41 2.94 -15.63
CA ASP A 135 14.53 1.56 -15.15
C ASP A 135 13.17 0.89 -15.02
N PHE A 136 12.18 1.62 -14.48
CA PHE A 136 10.80 1.18 -14.41
C PHE A 136 10.21 0.88 -15.79
N TRP A 137 10.41 1.75 -16.78
CA TRP A 137 9.92 1.56 -18.14
C TRP A 137 10.50 0.29 -18.77
N GLN A 138 11.82 0.12 -18.67
CA GLN A 138 12.54 -1.04 -19.18
C GLN A 138 12.04 -2.34 -18.53
N GLU A 139 11.86 -2.37 -17.22
CA GLU A 139 11.36 -3.55 -16.51
C GLU A 139 9.87 -3.82 -16.81
N LYS A 140 9.02 -2.79 -16.93
CA LYS A 140 7.59 -2.97 -17.22
C LYS A 140 7.36 -3.52 -18.62
N PHE A 141 8.08 -2.99 -19.61
CA PHE A 141 7.90 -3.33 -21.02
C PHE A 141 8.94 -4.30 -21.57
N GLN A 142 9.86 -4.78 -20.72
CA GLN A 142 10.90 -5.76 -21.06
C GLN A 142 11.75 -5.34 -22.27
N CYS A 143 12.12 -4.05 -22.32
CA CYS A 143 12.89 -3.41 -23.38
C CYS A 143 14.11 -2.67 -22.81
N TYR A 144 15.07 -2.26 -23.64
CA TYR A 144 16.21 -1.43 -23.19
C TYR A 144 16.19 -0.02 -23.79
N ILE A 145 16.64 0.96 -23.01
CA ILE A 145 16.88 2.33 -23.49
C ILE A 145 18.33 2.44 -23.97
N ASN A 146 18.54 3.04 -25.15
CA ASN A 146 19.88 3.23 -25.71
C ASN A 146 20.71 4.19 -24.84
N GLY A 147 21.93 3.80 -24.50
CA GLY A 147 22.88 4.60 -23.72
C GLY A 147 24.16 3.82 -23.41
N ASP A 148 25.15 4.48 -22.79
CA ASP A 148 26.47 3.89 -22.50
C ASP A 148 26.38 2.65 -21.61
N ASN A 149 25.40 2.61 -20.70
CA ASN A 149 25.13 1.50 -19.79
C ASN A 149 23.83 0.76 -20.18
N ARG A 150 23.77 0.25 -21.41
CA ARG A 150 22.64 -0.58 -21.86
C ARG A 150 22.41 -1.77 -20.93
N ASP A 151 21.16 -1.96 -20.50
CA ASP A 151 20.74 -3.17 -19.78
C ASP A 151 20.77 -4.38 -20.73
N LYS A 152 21.62 -5.35 -20.41
CA LYS A 152 21.83 -6.57 -21.21
C LYS A 152 20.75 -7.62 -20.99
N ARG A 153 19.86 -7.45 -20.01
CA ARG A 153 18.73 -8.36 -19.76
C ARG A 153 17.70 -8.32 -20.88
N PHE A 154 17.59 -7.19 -21.59
CA PHE A 154 16.57 -6.97 -22.61
C PHE A 154 17.14 -7.00 -24.04
N SER A 155 16.40 -7.64 -24.93
CA SER A 155 16.81 -7.90 -26.32
C SER A 155 16.30 -6.86 -27.31
N ALA A 156 15.21 -6.17 -27.01
CA ALA A 156 14.56 -5.18 -27.89
C ALA A 156 14.69 -3.75 -27.36
N PRO A 157 14.92 -2.74 -28.22
CA PRO A 157 14.97 -1.35 -27.80
C PRO A 157 13.57 -0.84 -27.45
N CYS A 158 13.46 0.01 -26.43
CA CYS A 158 12.23 0.72 -26.13
C CYS A 158 11.93 1.74 -27.22
N THR A 159 10.65 1.90 -27.54
CA THR A 159 10.09 2.78 -28.57
C THR A 159 9.24 3.90 -27.99
N GLY A 160 8.77 3.76 -26.74
CA GLY A 160 7.95 4.76 -26.06
C GLY A 160 6.57 4.95 -26.66
N SER A 161 6.09 3.98 -27.45
CA SER A 161 4.82 4.07 -28.18
C SER A 161 4.21 2.69 -28.42
N GLY A 162 2.96 2.64 -28.92
CA GLY A 162 2.29 1.40 -29.28
C GLY A 162 1.95 0.56 -28.05
N GLU A 163 2.57 -0.61 -27.94
CA GLU A 163 2.38 -1.52 -26.79
C GLU A 163 3.06 -1.01 -25.51
N GLU A 164 3.99 -0.05 -25.62
CA GLU A 164 4.61 0.63 -24.49
C GLU A 164 3.74 1.78 -23.97
N ASP A 165 2.52 1.44 -23.55
CA ASP A 165 1.52 2.38 -23.04
C ASP A 165 1.20 2.08 -21.56
N LEU A 166 1.38 3.08 -20.70
CA LEU A 166 1.18 2.97 -19.25
C LEU A 166 -0.28 2.76 -18.85
N SER A 167 -1.24 3.05 -19.73
CA SER A 167 -2.67 2.82 -19.51
C SER A 167 -3.08 1.36 -19.70
N ILE A 168 -2.30 0.57 -20.46
CA ILE A 168 -2.59 -0.85 -20.71
C ILE A 168 -2.35 -1.66 -19.43
N ASN A 169 -3.35 -2.46 -19.05
CA ASN A 169 -3.36 -3.26 -17.81
C ASN A 169 -3.06 -2.42 -16.56
N TYR A 170 -3.44 -1.15 -16.58
CA TYR A 170 -3.22 -0.24 -15.46
C TYR A 170 -4.17 -0.54 -14.30
N VAL A 171 -3.60 -0.62 -13.09
CA VAL A 171 -4.34 -0.65 -11.84
C VAL A 171 -3.74 0.44 -10.95
N GLN A 172 -4.54 1.43 -10.58
CA GLN A 172 -4.09 2.49 -9.68
C GLN A 172 -3.82 1.92 -8.29
N ASP A 173 -2.76 2.40 -7.64
CA ASP A 173 -2.43 2.02 -6.27
C ASP A 173 -3.60 2.34 -5.33
N ALA A 174 -4.03 1.34 -4.57
CA ALA A 174 -5.20 1.44 -3.69
C ALA A 174 -5.02 2.42 -2.52
N LYS A 175 -3.80 2.90 -2.29
CA LYS A 175 -3.45 3.84 -1.23
C LYS A 175 -2.99 5.20 -1.77
N LEU A 176 -3.04 5.43 -3.09
CA LEU A 176 -2.63 6.71 -3.70
C LEU A 176 -3.37 7.91 -3.10
N GLY A 177 -4.67 7.76 -2.80
CA GLY A 177 -5.47 8.82 -2.17
C GLY A 177 -4.91 9.29 -0.84
N PHE A 178 -4.40 8.37 -0.01
CA PHE A 178 -3.77 8.70 1.27
C PHE A 178 -2.46 9.47 1.09
N VAL A 179 -1.67 9.13 0.05
CA VAL A 179 -0.43 9.86 -0.29
C VAL A 179 -0.76 11.31 -0.65
N VAL A 180 -1.76 11.51 -1.51
CA VAL A 180 -2.20 12.85 -1.91
C VAL A 180 -2.75 13.61 -0.70
N ASN A 181 -3.59 12.99 0.11
CA ASN A 181 -4.14 13.62 1.31
C ASN A 181 -3.03 14.01 2.32
N ALA A 182 -1.97 13.22 2.46
CA ALA A 182 -0.83 13.57 3.31
C ALA A 182 -0.08 14.80 2.79
N ILE A 183 0.15 14.89 1.47
CA ILE A 183 0.78 16.06 0.83
C ILE A 183 -0.07 17.31 1.06
N TYR A 184 -1.38 17.22 0.82
CA TYR A 184 -2.30 18.34 1.05
C TYR A 184 -2.40 18.72 2.53
N THR A 185 -2.34 17.75 3.44
CA THR A 185 -2.30 18.02 4.90
C THR A 185 -1.10 18.89 5.26
N MET A 186 0.10 18.53 4.77
CA MET A 186 1.30 19.35 4.97
C MET A 186 1.16 20.74 4.33
N ALA A 187 0.62 20.80 3.10
CA ALA A 187 0.43 22.06 2.40
C ALA A 187 -0.54 23.00 3.15
N HIS A 188 -1.66 22.48 3.64
CA HIS A 188 -2.62 23.24 4.45
C HIS A 188 -2.02 23.69 5.79
N ALA A 189 -1.23 22.85 6.46
CA ALA A 189 -0.54 23.23 7.69
C ALA A 189 0.46 24.38 7.44
N LEU A 190 1.28 24.28 6.40
CA LEU A 190 2.21 25.34 6.00
C LEU A 190 1.47 26.61 5.58
N HIS A 191 0.35 26.49 4.88
CA HIS A 191 -0.50 27.62 4.51
C HIS A 191 -1.02 28.35 5.76
N ASN A 192 -1.53 27.61 6.75
CA ASN A 192 -2.05 28.20 7.98
C ASN A 192 -0.96 28.95 8.78
N ILE A 193 0.26 28.39 8.83
CA ILE A 193 1.42 29.06 9.44
C ILE A 193 1.80 30.30 8.65
N HIS A 194 1.82 30.21 7.32
CA HIS A 194 2.13 31.33 6.44
C HIS A 194 1.13 32.48 6.64
N GLN A 195 -0.16 32.19 6.73
CA GLN A 195 -1.19 33.19 7.04
C GLN A 195 -0.93 33.88 8.39
N LEU A 196 -0.53 33.11 9.40
CA LEU A 196 -0.24 33.62 10.74
C LEU A 196 1.01 34.53 10.80
N VAL A 197 2.12 34.14 10.14
CA VAL A 197 3.41 34.83 10.28
C VAL A 197 3.73 35.80 9.15
N CYS A 198 3.14 35.60 7.97
CA CYS A 198 3.35 36.44 6.79
C CYS A 198 2.13 37.28 6.41
N ASN A 199 1.01 37.18 7.15
CA ASN A 199 -0.25 37.88 6.85
C ASN A 199 -0.71 37.66 5.39
N GLY A 200 -0.52 36.45 4.86
CA GLY A 200 -0.95 36.07 3.50
C GLY A 200 -0.20 36.75 2.37
N ARG A 201 0.92 37.45 2.64
CA ARG A 201 1.73 38.09 1.59
C ARG A 201 2.36 37.03 0.67
N PRO A 202 2.32 37.21 -0.67
CA PRO A 202 2.94 36.28 -1.60
C PRO A 202 4.42 36.03 -1.28
N GLY A 203 4.85 34.78 -1.47
CA GLY A 203 6.22 34.35 -1.20
C GLY A 203 6.49 34.04 0.26
N VAL A 204 7.75 33.80 0.58
CA VAL A 204 8.20 33.42 1.92
C VAL A 204 8.71 34.66 2.65
N CYS A 205 8.13 34.97 3.81
CA CYS A 205 8.57 36.10 4.64
C CYS A 205 9.65 35.68 5.67
N PRO A 206 10.41 36.62 6.24
CA PRO A 206 11.43 36.31 7.26
C PRO A 206 10.88 35.61 8.51
N GLY A 207 9.60 35.83 8.86
CA GLY A 207 8.96 35.14 10.00
C GLY A 207 8.56 33.69 9.74
N PHE A 208 8.61 33.23 8.48
CA PHE A 208 8.26 31.86 8.11
C PHE A 208 9.46 30.90 8.18
N LEU A 209 10.67 31.42 8.00
CA LEU A 209 11.89 30.62 7.99
C LEU A 209 12.83 30.99 9.15
N PRO A 210 13.40 29.99 9.85
CA PRO A 210 13.11 28.55 9.71
C PRO A 210 11.71 28.19 10.25
N VAL A 211 11.09 27.17 9.68
CA VAL A 211 9.79 26.68 10.17
C VAL A 211 9.98 26.06 11.55
N ASN A 212 9.31 26.62 12.57
CA ASN A 212 9.34 26.06 13.92
C ASN A 212 8.55 24.74 13.96
N GLY A 213 9.23 23.63 14.27
CA GLY A 213 8.63 22.29 14.27
C GLY A 213 7.47 22.10 15.26
N SER A 214 7.49 22.77 16.41
CA SER A 214 6.39 22.69 17.40
C SER A 214 5.15 23.42 16.90
N ILE A 215 5.33 24.60 16.31
CA ILE A 215 4.25 25.33 15.64
C ILE A 215 3.72 24.50 14.47
N PHE A 216 4.61 23.92 13.66
CA PHE A 216 4.22 23.07 12.54
C PHE A 216 3.38 21.87 12.97
N LEU A 217 3.81 21.12 13.99
CA LEU A 217 3.05 19.99 14.53
C LEU A 217 1.67 20.44 15.04
N SER A 218 1.60 21.56 15.76
CA SER A 218 0.32 22.09 16.28
C SER A 218 -0.66 22.49 15.18
N HIS A 219 -0.16 22.96 14.04
CA HIS A 219 -1.01 23.24 12.89
C HIS A 219 -1.37 21.97 12.13
N LEU A 220 -0.44 21.02 12.00
CA LEU A 220 -0.64 19.75 11.29
C LEU A 220 -1.81 18.95 11.88
N ILE A 221 -1.87 18.81 13.20
CA ILE A 221 -2.94 18.07 13.90
C ILE A 221 -4.30 18.79 13.87
N ASN A 222 -4.32 20.09 13.56
CA ASN A 222 -5.53 20.92 13.55
C ASN A 222 -5.97 21.28 12.11
N VAL A 223 -5.38 20.67 11.09
CA VAL A 223 -5.81 20.86 9.70
C VAL A 223 -7.18 20.20 9.50
N SER A 224 -8.07 20.91 8.82
CA SER A 224 -9.28 20.35 8.22
C SER A 224 -9.50 20.91 6.83
N PHE A 225 -9.81 20.03 5.87
CA PHE A 225 -10.12 20.41 4.49
C PHE A 225 -10.96 19.33 3.80
N THR A 226 -11.58 19.70 2.68
CA THR A 226 -12.26 18.74 1.79
C THR A 226 -11.27 18.20 0.78
N ASN A 227 -11.10 16.88 0.71
CA ASN A 227 -10.15 16.23 -0.19
C ASN A 227 -10.67 16.11 -1.63
N TYR A 228 -9.86 15.50 -2.50
CA TYR A 228 -10.20 15.29 -3.92
C TYR A 228 -11.44 14.40 -4.15
N ALA A 229 -11.82 13.59 -3.17
CA ALA A 229 -12.99 12.72 -3.19
C ALA A 229 -14.24 13.40 -2.59
N ASN A 230 -14.19 14.72 -2.33
CA ASN A 230 -15.24 15.50 -1.69
C ASN A 230 -15.53 15.04 -0.24
N GLU A 231 -14.48 14.61 0.46
CA GLU A 231 -14.55 14.10 1.81
C GLU A 231 -13.85 15.04 2.80
N SER A 232 -14.46 15.24 3.98
CA SER A 232 -13.82 16.01 5.06
C SER A 232 -12.68 15.23 5.70
N LEU A 233 -11.45 15.71 5.55
CA LEU A 233 -10.28 15.23 6.29
C LEU A 233 -10.10 16.10 7.55
N TYR A 234 -9.84 15.45 8.68
CA TYR A 234 -9.49 16.05 9.97
C TYR A 234 -8.80 14.99 10.81
N PHE A 235 -8.23 15.39 11.94
CA PHE A 235 -7.52 14.51 12.87
C PHE A 235 -8.17 14.58 14.26
N ASP A 236 -8.12 13.46 14.97
CA ASP A 236 -8.50 13.42 16.38
C ASP A 236 -7.35 13.93 17.29
N GLN A 237 -7.55 13.85 18.60
CA GLN A 237 -6.55 14.27 19.60
C GLN A 237 -5.23 13.46 19.55
N ASN A 238 -5.23 12.28 18.94
CA ASN A 238 -4.03 11.45 18.76
C ASN A 238 -3.36 11.70 17.40
N GLY A 239 -3.94 12.53 16.54
CA GLY A 239 -3.45 12.77 15.19
C GLY A 239 -3.91 11.71 14.18
N ASP A 240 -4.97 10.96 14.49
CA ASP A 240 -5.50 9.92 13.61
C ASP A 240 -6.71 10.43 12.80
N PRO A 241 -6.72 10.23 11.47
CA PRO A 241 -7.89 10.52 10.66
C PRO A 241 -8.96 9.43 10.84
N PRO A 242 -10.25 9.74 10.62
CA PRO A 242 -11.30 8.75 10.70
C PRO A 242 -11.12 7.65 9.63
N GLY A 243 -11.23 6.39 10.05
CA GLY A 243 -11.27 5.25 9.12
C GLY A 243 -12.55 5.24 8.27
N ARG A 244 -12.44 4.80 7.01
CA ARG A 244 -13.53 4.74 6.04
C ARG A 244 -13.46 3.50 5.16
#